data_AF-A0A383W000-F1
#
_entry.id   AF-A0A383W000-F1
#
_cell.length_a   1.000
_cell.length_b   1.000
_cell.length_c   1.000
_cell.angle_alpha   90.00
_cell.angle_beta   90.00
_cell.angle_gamma   90.00
#
_symmetry.space_group_name_H-M   'P 1'
#
loop_
_entity.id
_entity.type
_entity.pdbx_description
1 polymer ?
#
loop_
_entity_poly.entity_id
_entity_poly.type
_entity_poly.pdbx_seq_one_letter_code
_entity_poly.pdbx_strand_id
1 'polypeptide(L)'
;MALEICMRHHMAADDVARLWTGSRSLQQLCGSRLSSALLVRSVAAAAARAANYGSNSVQALRRLLREPKAAAAAAADQVRKRMRVQRWQLRQPKVTAAMINKCSPELLAIPGVPLAAAKALVRAGLRVQITGQQLVARAYNGFEGLGVWLEAFSAAGVPLVAWTAELPAELRAVCRGSSAFSDQLVQNLTPARTADLLAVALNVAASSKSAVDSVRYMFRQPAYAATAQLPAAAVETLLRLAVQLHGSPSNKATAAAWQDIIHGFCQLPAVAQLPTETVVGLAQQAVLSPGDDSVLCAAPLFWVLAGREVTAEQVKGLLTLLLGPPETALVFGLISLPDGRSVMAWLDSQPGAAAAAAGLGLTAADVRNPAAVALLFGGQAAAATGTADGPICIF
;
A
#
# COMPACT_ATOMS: atom_id res chain seq x y z
N MET A 1 -10.54 24.67 -3.55
CA MET A 1 -10.90 26.02 -4.02
C MET A 1 -12.13 26.04 -4.92
N ALA A 2 -12.17 25.41 -6.12
CA ALA A 2 -13.37 25.45 -6.98
C ALA A 2 -14.62 24.79 -6.36
N LEU A 3 -14.45 23.66 -5.66
CA LEU A 3 -15.56 22.98 -4.96
C LEU A 3 -16.13 23.84 -3.80
N GLU A 4 -15.24 24.53 -3.09
CA GLU A 4 -15.59 25.37 -1.94
C GLU A 4 -16.35 26.63 -2.39
N ILE A 5 -15.97 27.20 -3.54
CA ILE A 5 -16.69 28.33 -4.17
C ILE A 5 -18.09 27.89 -4.61
N CYS A 6 -18.23 26.73 -5.26
CA CYS A 6 -19.55 26.19 -5.62
C CYS A 6 -20.42 25.88 -4.41
N MET A 7 -19.85 25.34 -3.33
CA MET A 7 -20.60 25.03 -2.11
C MET A 7 -21.09 26.30 -1.41
N ARG A 8 -20.28 27.38 -1.39
CA ARG A 8 -20.69 28.68 -0.82
C ARG A 8 -21.76 29.41 -1.65
N HIS A 9 -21.84 29.15 -2.96
CA HIS A 9 -22.79 29.83 -3.85
C HIS A 9 -24.11 29.09 -4.06
N HIS A 10 -24.17 27.79 -3.76
CA HIS A 10 -25.31 26.95 -4.11
C HIS A 10 -25.89 26.13 -2.94
N MET A 11 -25.36 26.28 -1.72
CA MET A 11 -25.89 25.60 -0.53
C MET A 11 -26.08 26.58 0.62
N ALA A 12 -27.14 26.36 1.43
CA ALA A 12 -27.38 27.15 2.63
C ALA A 12 -26.26 26.92 3.67
N ALA A 13 -25.97 27.94 4.47
CA ALA A 13 -24.86 27.89 5.44
C ALA A 13 -24.99 26.72 6.44
N ASP A 14 -26.22 26.38 6.83
CA ASP A 14 -26.51 25.24 7.72
C ASP A 14 -26.24 23.88 7.05
N ASP A 15 -26.50 23.77 5.75
CA ASP A 15 -26.20 22.55 4.99
C ASP A 15 -24.69 22.39 4.79
N VAL A 16 -23.96 23.49 4.61
CA VAL A 16 -22.49 23.49 4.60
C VAL A 16 -21.98 23.05 5.98
N ALA A 17 -22.50 23.58 7.09
CA ALA A 17 -22.07 23.16 8.43
C ALA A 17 -22.33 21.65 8.70
N ARG A 18 -23.48 21.11 8.25
CA ARG A 18 -23.79 19.67 8.32
C ARG A 18 -22.94 18.81 7.38
N LEU A 19 -22.53 19.36 6.24
CA LEU A 19 -21.62 18.70 5.29
C LEU A 19 -20.23 18.47 5.89
N TRP A 20 -19.77 19.40 6.72
CA TRP A 20 -18.46 19.31 7.37
C TRP A 20 -18.43 18.30 8.53
N THR A 21 -19.59 18.02 9.15
CA THR A 21 -19.70 17.06 10.26
C THR A 21 -20.01 15.62 9.81
N GLY A 22 -20.47 15.40 8.57
CA GLY A 22 -20.91 14.08 8.05
C GLY A 22 -20.15 13.55 6.82
N SER A 23 -18.84 13.80 6.70
CA SER A 23 -18.04 13.67 5.47
C SER A 23 -18.11 12.32 4.72
N ARG A 24 -18.33 11.19 5.41
CA ARG A 24 -18.18 9.84 4.80
C ARG A 24 -19.37 9.38 3.95
N SER A 25 -20.60 9.58 4.43
CA SER A 25 -21.82 9.16 3.74
C SER A 25 -22.15 10.05 2.53
N LEU A 26 -21.79 11.33 2.61
CA LEU A 26 -21.97 12.29 1.52
C LEU A 26 -20.94 12.07 0.38
N GLN A 27 -19.71 11.65 0.70
CA GLN A 27 -18.74 11.22 -0.31
C GLN A 27 -19.22 9.99 -1.10
N GLN A 28 -19.87 9.03 -0.44
CA GLN A 28 -20.44 7.86 -1.11
C GLN A 28 -21.66 8.22 -1.97
N LEU A 29 -22.53 9.12 -1.49
CA LEU A 29 -23.74 9.53 -2.20
C LEU A 29 -23.44 10.46 -3.40
N CYS A 30 -22.47 11.36 -3.27
CA CYS A 30 -21.96 12.14 -4.40
C CYS A 30 -21.20 11.27 -5.40
N GLY A 31 -20.44 10.27 -4.94
CA GLY A 31 -19.73 9.33 -5.81
C GLY A 31 -20.66 8.51 -6.70
N SER A 32 -21.77 8.02 -6.16
CA SER A 32 -22.75 7.22 -6.93
C SER A 32 -23.56 8.06 -7.92
N ARG A 33 -23.97 9.28 -7.54
CA ARG A 33 -24.76 10.19 -8.41
C ARG A 33 -23.94 10.87 -9.50
N LEU A 34 -22.65 11.16 -9.26
CA LEU A 34 -21.76 11.71 -10.29
C LEU A 34 -21.42 10.66 -11.36
N SER A 35 -21.26 9.39 -10.98
CA SER A 35 -20.97 8.30 -11.92
C SER A 35 -22.12 8.06 -12.92
N SER A 36 -23.37 8.05 -12.44
CA SER A 36 -24.55 7.85 -13.29
C SER A 36 -24.86 9.06 -14.16
N ALA A 37 -24.75 10.29 -13.65
CA ALA A 37 -24.97 11.51 -14.43
C ALA A 37 -23.90 11.71 -15.52
N LEU A 38 -22.65 11.30 -15.28
CA LEU A 38 -21.57 11.35 -16.27
C LEU A 38 -21.76 10.30 -17.38
N LEU A 39 -22.24 9.09 -17.04
CA LEU A 39 -22.60 8.06 -18.02
C LEU A 39 -23.77 8.50 -18.91
N VAL A 40 -24.83 9.08 -18.33
CA VAL A 40 -25.97 9.59 -19.10
C VAL A 40 -25.54 10.75 -20.01
N ARG A 41 -24.67 11.66 -19.53
CA ARG A 41 -24.12 12.75 -20.35
C ARG A 41 -23.16 12.26 -21.43
N SER A 42 -22.36 11.21 -21.20
CA SER A 42 -21.48 10.65 -22.23
C SER A 42 -22.28 9.94 -23.33
N VAL A 43 -23.35 9.23 -22.97
CA VAL A 43 -24.26 8.58 -23.93
C VAL A 43 -25.04 9.63 -24.72
N ALA A 44 -25.57 10.66 -24.06
CA ALA A 44 -26.26 11.77 -24.74
C ALA A 44 -25.31 12.57 -25.65
N ALA A 45 -24.05 12.78 -25.26
CA ALA A 45 -23.05 13.44 -26.11
C ALA A 45 -22.62 12.56 -27.30
N ALA A 46 -22.57 11.24 -27.13
CA ALA A 46 -22.33 10.30 -28.22
C ALA A 46 -23.51 10.26 -29.20
N ALA A 47 -24.75 10.27 -28.70
CA ALA A 47 -25.97 10.34 -29.51
C ALA A 47 -26.11 11.68 -30.26
N ALA A 48 -25.82 12.81 -29.60
CA ALA A 48 -25.83 14.13 -30.23
C ALA A 48 -24.73 14.28 -31.29
N ARG A 49 -23.56 13.64 -31.09
CA ARG A 49 -22.51 13.58 -32.12
C ARG A 49 -22.91 12.71 -33.30
N ALA A 50 -23.65 11.63 -33.09
CA ALA A 50 -24.19 10.82 -34.19
C ALA A 50 -25.27 11.57 -35.00
N ALA A 51 -26.06 12.43 -34.35
CA ALA A 51 -27.12 13.21 -35.00
C ALA A 51 -26.61 14.40 -35.84
N ASN A 52 -25.43 14.95 -35.53
CA ASN A 52 -24.87 16.13 -36.21
C ASN A 52 -24.04 15.83 -37.48
N TYR A 53 -23.87 14.57 -37.86
CA TYR A 53 -23.14 14.20 -39.07
C TYR A 53 -24.11 13.88 -40.22
N GLY A 54 -24.38 14.88 -41.06
CA GLY A 54 -25.20 14.76 -42.27
C GLY A 54 -24.70 13.71 -43.28
N SER A 55 -25.55 13.39 -44.26
CA SER A 55 -25.50 12.41 -45.36
C SER A 55 -24.13 11.82 -45.81
N ASN A 56 -23.03 12.55 -45.69
CA ASN A 56 -21.67 12.06 -45.93
C ASN A 56 -21.17 11.04 -44.86
N SER A 57 -21.87 10.96 -43.72
CA SER A 57 -21.54 10.06 -42.61
C SER A 57 -21.85 8.60 -42.90
N VAL A 58 -22.86 8.32 -43.73
CA VAL A 58 -23.23 6.95 -44.10
C VAL A 58 -22.19 6.32 -45.03
N GLN A 59 -21.53 7.11 -45.89
CA GLN A 59 -20.39 6.65 -46.69
C GLN A 59 -19.12 6.48 -45.84
N ALA A 60 -18.86 7.36 -44.88
CA ALA A 60 -17.74 7.22 -43.95
C ALA A 60 -17.91 6.01 -43.02
N LEU A 61 -19.13 5.75 -42.53
CA LEU A 61 -19.47 4.57 -41.73
C LEU A 61 -19.37 3.28 -42.56
N ARG A 62 -19.81 3.29 -43.82
CA ARG A 62 -19.64 2.15 -44.76
C ARG A 62 -18.18 1.85 -45.08
N ARG A 63 -17.30 2.87 -45.16
CA ARG A 63 -15.84 2.66 -45.28
C ARG A 63 -15.23 2.11 -43.99
N LEU A 64 -15.64 2.62 -42.82
CA LEU A 64 -15.21 2.13 -41.51
C LEU A 64 -15.62 0.68 -41.24
N LEU A 65 -16.79 0.26 -41.72
CA LEU A 65 -17.29 -1.11 -41.61
C LEU A 65 -16.63 -2.08 -42.60
N ARG A 66 -16.10 -1.61 -43.73
CA ARG A 66 -15.43 -2.45 -44.74
C ARG A 66 -13.97 -2.78 -44.38
N GLU A 67 -13.26 -1.90 -43.67
CA GLU A 67 -11.86 -2.14 -43.29
C GLU A 67 -11.53 -1.66 -41.86
N PRO A 68 -12.09 -2.32 -40.82
CA PRO A 68 -11.89 -1.91 -39.42
C PRO A 68 -10.41 -1.93 -38.98
N LYS A 69 -9.59 -2.79 -39.60
CA LYS A 69 -8.15 -2.88 -39.32
C LYS A 69 -7.36 -1.65 -39.82
N ALA A 70 -7.68 -1.12 -41.00
CA ALA A 70 -6.96 0.02 -41.56
C ALA A 70 -7.30 1.32 -40.81
N ALA A 71 -8.58 1.51 -40.44
CA ALA A 71 -9.00 2.64 -39.63
C ALA A 71 -8.43 2.60 -38.20
N ALA A 72 -8.38 1.41 -37.57
CA ALA A 72 -7.73 1.23 -36.27
C ALA A 72 -6.21 1.49 -36.34
N ALA A 73 -5.54 1.04 -37.41
CA ALA A 73 -4.12 1.29 -37.63
C ALA A 73 -3.82 2.78 -37.85
N ALA A 74 -4.65 3.49 -38.63
CA ALA A 74 -4.50 4.93 -38.85
C ALA A 74 -4.74 5.74 -37.56
N ALA A 75 -5.75 5.37 -36.77
CA ALA A 75 -6.00 5.99 -35.46
C ALA A 75 -4.83 5.73 -34.50
N ALA A 76 -4.29 4.51 -34.47
CA ALA A 76 -3.12 4.17 -33.67
C ALA A 76 -1.86 4.95 -34.10
N ASP A 77 -1.64 5.14 -35.40
CA ASP A 77 -0.52 5.93 -35.91
C ASP A 77 -0.67 7.43 -35.58
N GLN A 78 -1.89 7.96 -35.62
CA GLN A 78 -2.18 9.34 -35.21
C GLN A 78 -1.94 9.54 -33.70
N VAL A 79 -2.31 8.58 -32.86
CA VAL A 79 -2.00 8.57 -31.42
C VAL A 79 -0.48 8.51 -31.20
N ARG A 80 0.26 7.65 -31.92
CA ARG A 80 1.73 7.58 -31.85
C ARG A 80 2.41 8.87 -32.27
N LYS A 81 1.94 9.54 -33.33
CA LYS A 81 2.46 10.83 -33.79
C LYS A 81 2.21 11.92 -32.75
N ARG A 82 1.00 12.00 -32.18
CA ARG A 82 0.69 12.92 -31.07
C ARG A 82 1.56 12.67 -29.84
N MET A 83 1.75 11.42 -29.44
CA MET A 83 2.64 11.06 -28.33
C MET A 83 4.09 11.48 -28.57
N ARG A 84 4.61 11.33 -29.81
CA ARG A 84 5.95 11.78 -30.16
C ARG A 84 6.10 13.29 -30.02
N VAL A 85 5.12 14.06 -30.51
CA VAL A 85 5.11 15.52 -30.40
C VAL A 85 5.02 15.96 -28.93
N GLN A 86 4.16 15.35 -28.13
CA GLN A 86 4.04 15.68 -26.70
C GLN A 86 5.30 15.32 -25.90
N ARG A 87 5.89 14.14 -26.13
CA ARG A 87 7.18 13.76 -25.53
C ARG A 87 8.28 14.72 -25.92
N TRP A 88 8.31 15.18 -27.17
CA TRP A 88 9.26 16.17 -27.64
C TRP A 88 9.04 17.55 -26.99
N GLN A 89 7.79 17.98 -26.82
CA GLN A 89 7.44 19.23 -26.14
C GLN A 89 7.82 19.22 -24.65
N LEU A 90 7.62 18.09 -23.96
CA LEU A 90 8.01 17.90 -22.56
C LEU A 90 9.53 17.77 -22.37
N ARG A 91 10.30 17.53 -23.44
CA ARG A 91 11.77 17.48 -23.43
C ARG A 91 12.42 18.83 -23.77
N GLN A 92 11.63 19.88 -24.01
CA GLN A 92 12.20 21.20 -24.28
C GLN A 92 12.85 21.78 -23.01
N PRO A 93 13.97 22.51 -23.12
CA PRO A 93 14.69 23.05 -21.96
C PRO A 93 13.92 24.11 -21.15
N LYS A 94 12.76 24.59 -21.64
CA LYS A 94 11.91 25.60 -20.98
C LYS A 94 10.44 25.17 -20.92
N VAL A 95 10.16 24.01 -20.32
CA VAL A 95 8.78 23.61 -20.02
C VAL A 95 8.21 24.51 -18.93
N THR A 96 7.11 25.21 -19.23
CA THR A 96 6.41 26.08 -18.26
C THR A 96 5.18 25.37 -17.67
N ALA A 97 4.71 25.82 -16.50
CA ALA A 97 3.50 25.26 -15.88
C ALA A 97 2.25 25.37 -16.78
N ALA A 98 2.17 26.42 -17.59
CA ALA A 98 1.12 26.61 -18.59
C ALA A 98 1.16 25.55 -19.70
N MET A 99 2.36 25.13 -20.14
CA MET A 99 2.51 24.04 -21.10
C MET A 99 2.08 22.69 -20.52
N ILE A 100 2.41 22.43 -19.25
CA ILE A 100 1.98 21.20 -18.56
C ILE A 100 0.45 21.17 -18.41
N ASN A 101 -0.16 22.27 -17.96
CA ASN A 101 -1.62 22.37 -17.84
C ASN A 101 -2.34 22.23 -19.18
N LYS A 102 -1.74 22.71 -20.28
CA LYS A 102 -2.27 22.53 -21.64
C LYS A 102 -2.20 21.08 -22.11
N CYS A 103 -1.17 20.33 -21.72
CA CYS A 103 -0.99 18.93 -22.10
C CYS A 103 -1.71 17.93 -21.16
N SER A 104 -2.11 18.34 -19.96
CA SER A 104 -2.77 17.50 -18.96
C SER A 104 -4.01 16.72 -19.45
N PRO A 105 -4.98 17.34 -20.17
CA PRO A 105 -6.17 16.62 -20.63
C PRO A 105 -5.84 15.54 -21.67
N GLU A 106 -4.78 15.75 -22.45
CA GLU A 106 -4.36 14.82 -23.51
C GLU A 106 -3.51 13.67 -22.95
N LEU A 107 -2.70 13.92 -21.91
CA LEU A 107 -2.00 12.87 -21.14
C LEU A 107 -3.00 11.93 -20.44
N LEU A 108 -4.10 12.49 -19.94
CA LEU A 108 -5.22 11.75 -19.35
C LEU A 108 -6.01 10.90 -20.36
N ALA A 109 -5.90 11.22 -21.66
CA ALA A 109 -6.60 10.52 -22.73
C ALA A 109 -5.79 9.35 -23.32
N ILE A 110 -4.58 9.08 -22.82
CA ILE A 110 -3.77 7.94 -23.24
C ILE A 110 -4.36 6.65 -22.62
N PRO A 111 -4.81 5.68 -23.45
CA PRO A 111 -5.28 4.40 -22.94
C PRO A 111 -4.15 3.70 -22.17
N GLY A 112 -4.41 3.34 -20.91
CA GLY A 112 -3.46 2.62 -20.06
C GLY A 112 -2.58 3.48 -19.17
N VAL A 113 -2.69 4.82 -19.19
CA VAL A 113 -2.08 5.65 -18.14
C VAL A 113 -3.06 5.74 -16.97
N PRO A 114 -2.71 5.19 -15.78
CA PRO A 114 -3.57 5.30 -14.62
C PRO A 114 -3.87 6.77 -14.31
N LEU A 115 -5.12 7.10 -14.01
CA LEU A 115 -5.56 8.46 -13.66
C LEU A 115 -4.69 9.09 -12.56
N ALA A 116 -4.12 8.26 -11.67
CA ALA A 116 -3.16 8.65 -10.66
C ALA A 116 -1.82 9.13 -11.23
N ALA A 117 -1.25 8.45 -12.22
CA ALA A 117 0.00 8.82 -12.88
C ALA A 117 -0.16 10.09 -13.73
N ALA A 118 -1.29 10.25 -14.42
CA ALA A 118 -1.59 11.47 -15.14
C ALA A 118 -1.82 12.67 -14.20
N LYS A 119 -2.55 12.48 -13.09
CA LYS A 119 -2.66 13.50 -12.02
C LYS A 119 -1.32 13.79 -11.34
N ALA A 120 -0.45 12.79 -11.19
CA ALA A 120 0.91 12.97 -10.69
C ALA A 120 1.76 13.76 -11.70
N LEU A 121 1.60 13.59 -13.01
CA LEU A 121 2.26 14.41 -14.02
C LEU A 121 1.72 15.86 -14.09
N VAL A 122 0.43 16.08 -13.85
CA VAL A 122 -0.13 17.43 -13.68
C VAL A 122 0.41 18.09 -12.40
N ARG A 123 0.44 17.33 -11.30
CA ARG A 123 1.07 17.76 -10.04
C ARG A 123 2.61 17.80 -10.15
N ALA A 124 3.22 17.15 -11.13
CA ALA A 124 4.62 17.35 -11.48
C ALA A 124 4.83 18.71 -12.15
N GLY A 125 3.79 19.34 -12.70
CA GLY A 125 3.78 20.77 -13.00
C GLY A 125 3.68 21.67 -11.75
N LEU A 126 3.24 21.12 -10.61
CA LEU A 126 3.37 21.73 -9.27
C LEU A 126 4.78 21.53 -8.66
N ARG A 127 5.78 21.10 -9.46
CA ARG A 127 7.21 20.94 -9.09
C ARG A 127 7.92 22.17 -8.52
N VAL A 128 7.23 23.27 -8.25
CA VAL A 128 7.87 24.46 -7.69
C VAL A 128 7.99 24.39 -6.17
N GLN A 129 7.23 23.59 -5.42
CA GLN A 129 7.28 23.62 -3.94
C GLN A 129 6.83 22.30 -3.29
N ILE A 130 7.61 21.22 -3.34
CA ILE A 130 7.47 20.15 -2.33
C ILE A 130 8.61 20.32 -1.35
N THR A 131 8.31 20.89 -0.18
CA THR A 131 9.29 21.05 0.89
C THR A 131 9.63 19.68 1.49
N GLY A 132 10.80 19.56 2.14
CA GLY A 132 11.15 18.33 2.87
C GLY A 132 10.09 17.90 3.89
N GLN A 133 9.43 18.85 4.55
CA GLN A 133 8.33 18.56 5.49
C GLN A 133 7.09 17.98 4.80
N GLN A 134 6.74 18.47 3.60
CA GLN A 134 5.63 17.90 2.83
C GLN A 134 5.96 16.50 2.33
N LEU A 135 7.21 16.24 1.98
CA LEU A 135 7.69 14.91 1.61
C LEU A 135 7.52 13.93 2.78
N VAL A 136 7.98 14.31 3.97
CA VAL A 136 7.86 13.54 5.21
C VAL A 136 6.39 13.31 5.56
N ALA A 137 5.57 14.36 5.57
CA ALA A 137 4.14 14.24 5.86
C ALA A 137 3.43 13.29 4.88
N ARG A 138 3.81 13.29 3.60
CA ARG A 138 3.28 12.35 2.61
C ARG A 138 3.75 10.92 2.83
N ALA A 139 5.01 10.74 3.23
CA ALA A 139 5.58 9.43 3.54
C ALA A 139 4.84 8.75 4.70
N TYR A 140 4.52 9.49 5.76
CA TYR A 140 3.75 8.97 6.90
C TYR A 140 2.29 8.63 6.57
N ASN A 141 1.69 9.30 5.58
CA ASN A 141 0.31 9.04 5.17
C ASN A 141 0.16 7.79 4.28
N GLY A 142 1.22 6.97 4.10
CA GLY A 142 1.17 5.73 3.33
C GLY A 142 0.72 5.91 1.89
N PHE A 143 0.94 7.09 1.30
CA PHE A 143 0.44 7.40 -0.03
C PHE A 143 1.24 6.59 -1.06
N GLU A 144 0.60 5.57 -1.65
CA GLU A 144 1.02 4.94 -2.91
C GLU A 144 1.27 6.04 -3.93
N GLY A 145 2.54 6.43 -4.08
CA GLY A 145 2.79 7.78 -4.55
C GLY A 145 4.25 8.09 -4.63
N LEU A 146 5.00 8.12 -3.54
CA LEU A 146 6.38 8.64 -3.61
C LEU A 146 7.26 7.83 -4.56
N GLY A 147 7.17 6.49 -4.53
CA GLY A 147 7.81 5.63 -5.53
C GLY A 147 7.32 5.92 -6.96
N VAL A 148 6.00 5.98 -7.16
CA VAL A 148 5.37 6.35 -8.44
C VAL A 148 5.82 7.73 -8.94
N TRP A 149 6.04 8.68 -8.03
CA TRP A 149 6.52 10.02 -8.32
C TRP A 149 7.97 9.99 -8.76
N LEU A 150 8.84 9.28 -8.03
CA LEU A 150 10.25 9.11 -8.39
C LEU A 150 10.39 8.39 -9.73
N GLU A 151 9.61 7.34 -9.96
CA GLU A 151 9.55 6.61 -11.24
C GLU A 151 9.03 7.50 -12.37
N ALA A 152 7.93 8.23 -12.16
CA ALA A 152 7.37 9.14 -13.16
C ALA A 152 8.34 10.28 -13.50
N PHE A 153 9.06 10.79 -12.51
CA PHE A 153 10.07 11.83 -12.70
C PHE A 153 11.31 11.33 -13.42
N SER A 154 11.77 10.12 -13.10
CA SER A 154 12.84 9.42 -13.82
C SER A 154 12.43 9.15 -15.27
N ALA A 155 11.22 8.63 -15.51
CA ALA A 155 10.69 8.36 -16.84
C ALA A 155 10.48 9.64 -17.67
N ALA A 156 10.16 10.76 -17.03
CA ALA A 156 10.06 12.07 -17.66
C ALA A 156 11.43 12.69 -18.02
N GLY A 157 12.54 12.04 -17.67
CA GLY A 157 13.89 12.51 -17.95
C GLY A 157 14.28 13.77 -17.18
N VAL A 158 13.58 14.07 -16.08
CA VAL A 158 13.94 15.22 -15.26
C VAL A 158 15.05 14.82 -14.30
N PRO A 159 16.20 15.51 -14.31
CA PRO A 159 17.31 15.14 -13.45
C PRO A 159 16.88 15.11 -11.98
N LEU A 160 16.91 13.92 -11.38
CA LEU A 160 16.69 13.72 -9.94
C LEU A 160 17.57 14.64 -9.10
N VAL A 161 18.75 14.99 -9.62
CA VAL A 161 19.68 15.94 -9.01
C VAL A 161 19.06 17.32 -8.80
N ALA A 162 18.36 17.85 -9.80
CA ALA A 162 17.73 19.17 -9.73
C ALA A 162 16.49 19.18 -8.83
N TRP A 163 15.70 18.10 -8.85
CA TRP A 163 14.52 17.97 -7.99
C TRP A 163 14.87 17.82 -6.50
N THR A 164 15.93 17.06 -6.20
CA THR A 164 16.39 16.83 -4.82
C THR A 164 17.34 17.90 -4.29
N ALA A 165 17.64 18.94 -5.06
CA ALA A 165 18.64 19.94 -4.70
C ALA A 165 18.29 20.69 -3.41
N GLU A 166 17.00 20.97 -3.19
CA GLU A 166 16.52 21.69 -1.99
C GLU A 166 16.25 20.77 -0.80
N LEU A 167 16.33 19.45 -0.98
CA LEU A 167 16.19 18.51 0.14
C LEU A 167 17.46 18.50 0.99
N PRO A 168 17.32 18.26 2.31
CA PRO A 168 18.44 17.89 3.17
C PRO A 168 19.29 16.76 2.57
N ALA A 169 20.59 16.75 2.88
CA ALA A 169 21.56 15.88 2.23
C ALA A 169 21.23 14.39 2.38
N GLU A 170 20.75 13.99 3.56
CA GLU A 170 20.29 12.65 3.90
C GLU A 170 19.07 12.22 3.08
N LEU A 171 18.04 13.07 2.95
CA LEU A 171 16.85 12.79 2.14
C LEU A 171 17.19 12.74 0.65
N ARG A 172 18.10 13.61 0.21
CA ARG A 172 18.62 13.61 -1.16
C ARG A 172 19.35 12.30 -1.48
N ALA A 173 20.15 11.76 -0.54
CA ALA A 173 20.84 10.48 -0.73
C ALA A 173 19.85 9.34 -0.92
N VAL A 174 18.82 9.26 -0.07
CA VAL A 174 17.72 8.27 -0.16
C VAL A 174 16.98 8.38 -1.48
N CYS A 175 16.53 9.59 -1.86
CA CYS A 175 15.77 9.81 -3.08
C CYS A 175 16.57 9.52 -4.35
N ARG A 176 17.91 9.62 -4.31
CA ARG A 176 18.79 9.25 -5.42
C ARG A 176 19.09 7.76 -5.49
N GLY A 177 18.66 6.98 -4.49
CA GLY A 177 18.98 5.57 -4.39
C GLY A 177 20.48 5.32 -4.30
N SER A 178 21.22 6.24 -3.67
CA SER A 178 22.65 6.03 -3.43
C SER A 178 22.79 5.02 -2.30
N SER A 179 23.46 3.89 -2.57
CA SER A 179 23.77 2.88 -1.54
C SER A 179 24.80 3.38 -0.51
N ALA A 180 25.45 4.52 -0.78
CA ALA A 180 26.45 5.11 0.08
C ALA A 180 25.83 6.19 0.98
N PHE A 181 25.14 5.77 2.04
CA PHE A 181 25.10 6.60 3.22
C PHE A 181 26.52 6.72 3.74
N SER A 182 27.08 7.93 3.78
CA SER A 182 28.31 8.13 4.53
C SER A 182 27.96 8.10 6.01
N ASP A 183 28.82 7.46 6.82
CA ASP A 183 28.67 7.44 8.28
C ASP A 183 28.48 8.87 8.84
N GLN A 184 29.10 9.86 8.19
CA GLN A 184 28.98 11.28 8.53
C GLN A 184 27.56 11.84 8.39
N LEU A 185 26.77 11.36 7.41
CA LEU A 185 25.39 11.84 7.19
C LEU A 185 24.42 11.33 8.27
N VAL A 186 24.72 10.19 8.90
CA VAL A 186 23.85 9.53 9.89
C VAL A 186 24.28 9.78 11.34
N GLN A 187 25.58 10.03 11.60
CA GLN A 187 26.13 10.18 12.95
C GLN A 187 25.49 11.31 13.77
N ASN A 188 24.99 12.37 13.13
CA ASN A 188 24.46 13.55 13.81
C ASN A 188 22.93 13.69 13.69
N LEU A 189 22.22 12.62 13.30
CA LEU A 189 20.77 12.68 13.18
C LEU A 189 20.11 12.64 14.57
N THR A 190 19.24 13.61 14.82
CA THR A 190 18.32 13.54 15.96
C THR A 190 17.31 12.40 15.75
N PRO A 191 16.72 11.83 16.82
CA PRO A 191 15.71 10.77 16.68
C PRO A 191 14.53 11.17 15.77
N ALA A 192 14.07 12.42 15.84
CA ALA A 192 13.01 12.92 14.98
C ALA A 192 13.42 12.91 13.49
N ARG A 193 14.64 13.37 13.19
CA ARG A 193 15.19 13.34 11.83
C ARG A 193 15.43 11.93 11.31
N THR A 194 15.85 11.02 12.18
CA THR A 194 15.99 9.59 11.87
C THR A 194 14.65 8.97 11.49
N ALA A 195 13.59 9.29 12.23
CA ALA A 195 12.24 8.81 11.92
C ALA A 195 11.74 9.33 10.56
N ASP A 196 11.91 10.63 10.30
CA ASP A 196 11.55 11.26 9.03
C ASP A 196 12.29 10.61 7.84
N LEU A 197 13.60 10.40 8.01
CA LEU A 197 14.45 9.77 7.00
C LEU A 197 14.02 8.34 6.71
N LEU A 198 13.74 7.54 7.75
CA LEU A 198 13.24 6.17 7.62
C LEU A 198 11.87 6.12 6.94
N ALA A 199 10.94 7.02 7.28
CA ALA A 199 9.63 7.05 6.65
C ALA A 199 9.74 7.30 5.14
N VAL A 200 10.59 8.26 4.74
CA VAL A 200 10.88 8.52 3.32
C VAL A 200 11.56 7.31 2.68
N ALA A 201 12.58 6.75 3.31
CA ALA A 201 13.33 5.61 2.78
C ALA A 201 12.45 4.38 2.56
N LEU A 202 11.52 4.08 3.48
CA LEU A 202 10.54 2.99 3.33
C LEU A 202 9.67 3.19 2.09
N ASN A 203 9.14 4.40 1.88
CA ASN A 203 8.32 4.69 0.70
C ASN A 203 9.10 4.59 -0.61
N VAL A 204 10.41 4.92 -0.62
CA VAL A 204 11.26 4.72 -1.80
C VAL A 204 11.63 3.25 -1.97
N ALA A 205 11.80 2.49 -0.88
CA ALA A 205 12.11 1.07 -0.89
C ALA A 205 11.00 0.23 -1.56
N ALA A 206 9.73 0.68 -1.46
CA ALA A 206 8.60 0.06 -2.13
C ALA A 206 8.70 0.01 -3.67
N SER A 207 9.59 0.81 -4.26
CA SER A 207 9.84 0.85 -5.70
C SER A 207 11.33 0.76 -6.08
N SER A 208 12.24 0.65 -5.11
CA SER A 208 13.68 0.70 -5.37
C SER A 208 14.49 -0.17 -4.42
N LYS A 209 15.22 -1.13 -4.99
CA LYS A 209 16.15 -2.00 -4.25
C LYS A 209 17.26 -1.21 -3.54
N SER A 210 17.75 -0.11 -4.10
CA SER A 210 18.82 0.66 -3.43
C SER A 210 18.34 1.41 -2.18
N ALA A 211 17.05 1.74 -2.11
CA ALA A 211 16.45 2.32 -0.90
C ALA A 211 16.20 1.25 0.18
N VAL A 212 16.02 -0.01 -0.20
CA VAL A 212 16.03 -1.13 0.77
C VAL A 212 17.38 -1.19 1.48
N ASP A 213 18.49 -1.13 0.75
CA ASP A 213 19.84 -1.18 1.34
C ASP A 213 20.07 0.01 2.30
N SER A 214 19.53 1.18 1.94
CA SER A 214 19.51 2.37 2.80
C SER A 214 18.79 2.12 4.12
N VAL A 215 17.59 1.54 4.09
CA VAL A 215 16.83 1.21 5.32
C VAL A 215 17.59 0.17 6.15
N ARG A 216 18.14 -0.88 5.53
CA ARG A 216 18.92 -1.91 6.23
C ARG A 216 20.16 -1.34 6.91
N TYR A 217 20.83 -0.40 6.26
CA TYR A 217 22.00 0.27 6.81
C TYR A 217 21.66 1.08 8.07
N MET A 218 20.46 1.65 8.19
CA MET A 218 20.01 2.35 9.41
C MET A 218 19.90 1.44 10.65
N PHE A 219 19.87 0.12 10.46
CA PHE A 219 19.90 -0.87 11.53
C PHE A 219 21.32 -1.42 11.82
N ARG A 220 22.36 -0.85 11.20
CA ARG A 220 23.77 -1.21 11.43
C ARG A 220 24.53 -0.05 12.09
N GLN A 221 25.61 -0.36 12.80
CA GLN A 221 26.48 0.68 13.35
C GLN A 221 27.19 1.43 12.20
N PRO A 222 27.31 2.78 12.28
CA PRO A 222 26.99 3.66 13.41
C PRO A 222 25.53 4.18 13.46
N ALA A 223 24.75 4.06 12.38
CA ALA A 223 23.39 4.60 12.28
C ALA A 223 22.42 4.00 13.33
N TYR A 224 22.66 2.76 13.75
CA TYR A 224 21.89 2.06 14.77
C TYR A 224 21.77 2.84 16.08
N ALA A 225 22.78 3.62 16.47
CA ALA A 225 22.71 4.40 17.72
C ALA A 225 21.56 5.42 17.72
N ALA A 226 21.34 6.11 16.60
CA ALA A 226 20.23 7.05 16.46
C ALA A 226 18.88 6.33 16.28
N THR A 227 18.86 5.21 15.54
CA THR A 227 17.66 4.39 15.32
C THR A 227 17.18 3.71 16.62
N ALA A 228 18.09 3.30 17.49
CA ALA A 228 17.78 2.71 18.79
C ALA A 228 17.17 3.73 19.78
N GLN A 229 17.39 5.03 19.56
CA GLN A 229 16.84 6.13 20.37
C GLN A 229 15.47 6.62 19.89
N LEU A 230 14.87 5.97 18.88
CA LEU A 230 13.54 6.35 18.40
C LEU A 230 12.48 6.18 19.49
N PRO A 231 11.54 7.13 19.66
CA PRO A 231 10.44 6.98 20.59
C PRO A 231 9.46 5.91 20.10
N ALA A 232 8.76 5.26 21.05
CA ALA A 232 7.80 4.18 20.76
C ALA A 232 6.76 4.57 19.70
N ALA A 233 6.18 5.77 19.79
CA ALA A 233 5.21 6.26 18.81
C ALA A 233 5.78 6.37 17.37
N ALA A 234 7.06 6.73 17.22
CA ALA A 234 7.71 6.77 15.91
C ALA A 234 7.94 5.35 15.37
N VAL A 235 8.40 4.42 16.22
CA VAL A 235 8.59 3.02 15.83
C VAL A 235 7.27 2.37 15.43
N GLU A 236 6.18 2.62 16.17
CA GLU A 236 4.84 2.17 15.79
C GLU A 236 4.46 2.66 14.39
N THR A 237 4.64 3.96 14.14
CA THR A 237 4.25 4.59 12.88
C THR A 237 5.06 4.01 11.72
N LEU A 238 6.36 3.80 11.92
CA LEU A 238 7.25 3.21 10.92
C LEU A 238 6.95 1.73 10.66
N LEU A 239 6.65 0.95 11.71
CA LEU A 239 6.21 -0.45 11.57
C LEU A 239 4.90 -0.54 10.80
N ARG A 240 3.92 0.30 11.13
CA ARG A 240 2.64 0.38 10.42
C ARG A 240 2.86 0.71 8.94
N LEU A 241 3.72 1.68 8.65
CA LEU A 241 4.08 2.05 7.29
C LEU A 241 4.76 0.88 6.56
N ALA A 242 5.71 0.19 7.18
CA ALA A 242 6.41 -0.95 6.57
C ALA A 242 5.44 -2.10 6.24
N VAL A 243 4.53 -2.44 7.14
CA VAL A 243 3.48 -3.44 6.92
C VAL A 243 2.55 -3.02 5.77
N GLN A 244 2.14 -1.75 5.71
CA GLN A 244 1.31 -1.22 4.61
C GLN A 244 2.02 -1.33 3.26
N LEU A 245 3.30 -0.95 3.18
CA LEU A 245 4.06 -0.94 1.93
C LEU A 245 4.38 -2.36 1.44
N HIS A 246 4.57 -3.32 2.34
CA HIS A 246 4.73 -4.72 1.99
C HIS A 246 3.53 -5.25 1.17
N GLY A 247 2.29 -4.92 1.59
CA GLY A 247 1.08 -5.34 0.89
C GLY A 247 0.80 -4.64 -0.45
N SER A 248 1.71 -3.78 -0.94
CA SER A 248 1.49 -3.09 -2.22
C SER A 248 1.90 -3.97 -3.41
N PRO A 249 1.09 -4.07 -4.49
CA PRO A 249 1.34 -4.99 -5.61
C PRO A 249 2.58 -4.66 -6.45
N SER A 250 3.17 -3.47 -6.30
CA SER A 250 4.39 -3.06 -7.02
C SER A 250 5.66 -3.75 -6.52
N ASN A 251 5.57 -4.59 -5.48
CA ASN A 251 6.69 -4.86 -4.59
C ASN A 251 7.37 -6.23 -4.75
N LYS A 252 7.05 -7.01 -5.80
CA LYS A 252 7.58 -8.38 -5.97
C LYS A 252 9.11 -8.48 -5.95
N ALA A 253 9.81 -7.48 -6.49
CA ALA A 253 11.27 -7.49 -6.57
C ALA A 253 11.96 -7.23 -5.21
N THR A 254 11.25 -6.67 -4.22
CA THR A 254 11.82 -6.40 -2.89
C THR A 254 11.08 -7.09 -1.75
N ALA A 255 10.12 -7.96 -2.05
CA ALA A 255 9.26 -8.65 -1.10
C ALA A 255 10.05 -9.31 0.05
N ALA A 256 11.07 -10.11 -0.27
CA ALA A 256 11.95 -10.75 0.72
C ALA A 256 12.68 -9.75 1.65
N ALA A 257 12.94 -8.52 1.20
CA ALA A 257 13.62 -7.53 2.02
C ALA A 257 12.71 -6.87 3.06
N TRP A 258 11.38 -6.92 2.88
CA TRP A 258 10.44 -6.38 3.86
C TRP A 258 10.46 -7.17 5.16
N GLN A 259 10.67 -8.48 5.08
CA GLN A 259 10.92 -9.31 6.26
C GLN A 259 12.11 -8.76 7.07
N ASP A 260 13.25 -8.53 6.43
CA ASP A 260 14.46 -8.01 7.08
C ASP A 260 14.22 -6.62 7.71
N ILE A 261 13.49 -5.75 7.02
CA ILE A 261 13.15 -4.40 7.50
C ILE A 261 12.23 -4.47 8.72
N ILE A 262 11.13 -5.22 8.63
CA ILE A 262 10.17 -5.39 9.73
C ILE A 262 10.85 -6.05 10.93
N HIS A 263 11.70 -7.04 10.69
CA HIS A 263 12.51 -7.68 11.71
C HIS A 263 13.45 -6.67 12.40
N GLY A 264 14.17 -5.84 11.63
CA GLY A 264 15.03 -4.79 12.17
C GLY A 264 14.28 -3.80 13.06
N PHE A 265 13.07 -3.40 12.67
CA PHE A 265 12.21 -2.57 13.52
C PHE A 265 11.78 -3.31 14.80
N CYS A 266 11.38 -4.58 14.70
CA CYS A 266 10.96 -5.39 15.85
C CYS A 266 12.07 -5.60 16.90
N GLN A 267 13.34 -5.46 16.50
CA GLN A 267 14.49 -5.53 17.39
C GLN A 267 14.80 -4.21 18.12
N LEU A 268 14.12 -3.11 17.81
CA LEU A 268 14.40 -1.83 18.47
C LEU A 268 13.90 -1.83 19.92
N PRO A 269 14.65 -1.24 20.88
CA PRO A 269 14.26 -1.21 22.29
C PRO A 269 12.86 -0.63 22.54
N ALA A 270 12.47 0.38 21.77
CA ALA A 270 11.17 1.04 21.90
C ALA A 270 9.98 0.14 21.53
N VAL A 271 10.20 -0.99 20.84
CA VAL A 271 9.13 -1.96 20.54
C VAL A 271 8.57 -2.59 21.81
N ALA A 272 9.43 -2.84 22.81
CA ALA A 272 9.00 -3.36 24.11
C ALA A 272 7.99 -2.43 24.83
N GLN A 273 7.97 -1.14 24.47
CA GLN A 273 7.07 -0.14 25.04
C GLN A 273 5.75 0.01 24.29
N LEU A 274 5.60 -0.63 23.12
CA LEU A 274 4.35 -0.58 22.36
C LEU A 274 3.22 -1.30 23.11
N PRO A 275 1.97 -0.81 23.07
CA PRO A 275 0.83 -1.57 23.59
C PRO A 275 0.69 -2.93 22.89
N THR A 276 0.33 -3.98 23.64
CA THR A 276 0.10 -5.32 23.06
C THR A 276 -0.96 -5.28 21.97
N GLU A 277 -2.03 -4.50 22.15
CA GLU A 277 -3.09 -4.31 21.15
C GLU A 277 -2.54 -3.77 19.82
N THR A 278 -1.62 -2.81 19.86
CA THR A 278 -0.96 -2.27 18.67
C THR A 278 -0.17 -3.35 17.93
N VAL A 279 0.58 -4.19 18.65
CA VAL A 279 1.37 -5.27 18.03
C VAL A 279 0.45 -6.35 17.44
N VAL A 280 -0.66 -6.69 18.12
CA VAL A 280 -1.69 -7.59 17.59
C VAL A 280 -2.29 -7.03 16.29
N GLY A 281 -2.66 -5.75 16.27
CA GLY A 281 -3.20 -5.10 15.07
C GLY A 281 -2.21 -5.08 13.90
N LEU A 282 -0.92 -4.85 14.17
CA LEU A 282 0.13 -4.93 13.16
C LEU A 282 0.31 -6.36 12.63
N ALA A 283 0.30 -7.37 13.51
CA ALA A 283 0.42 -8.77 13.12
C ALA A 283 -0.75 -9.20 12.23
N GLN A 284 -1.99 -8.87 12.62
CA GLN A 284 -3.18 -9.10 11.81
C GLN A 284 -3.07 -8.43 10.45
N GLN A 285 -2.64 -7.17 10.41
CA GLN A 285 -2.47 -6.43 9.17
C GLN A 285 -1.41 -7.08 8.25
N ALA A 286 -0.30 -7.57 8.81
CA ALA A 286 0.73 -8.26 8.05
C ALA A 286 0.24 -9.58 7.46
N VAL A 287 -0.51 -10.38 8.23
CA VAL A 287 -1.13 -11.64 7.76
C VAL A 287 -2.14 -11.39 6.64
N LEU A 288 -2.94 -10.33 6.76
CA LEU A 288 -3.96 -9.96 5.79
C LEU A 288 -3.41 -9.18 4.58
N SER A 289 -2.11 -8.85 4.58
CA SER A 289 -1.49 -8.15 3.46
C SER A 289 -1.38 -9.10 2.26
N PRO A 290 -1.77 -8.66 1.04
CA PRO A 290 -1.70 -9.51 -0.13
C PRO A 290 -0.24 -9.79 -0.53
N GLY A 291 0.08 -11.05 -0.82
CA GLY A 291 1.41 -11.48 -1.27
C GLY A 291 1.83 -12.82 -0.66
N ASP A 292 2.71 -13.54 -1.36
CA ASP A 292 3.20 -14.86 -0.94
C ASP A 292 4.08 -14.79 0.33
N ASP A 293 4.64 -13.61 0.64
CA ASP A 293 5.56 -13.36 1.76
C ASP A 293 4.89 -12.80 3.02
N SER A 294 3.54 -12.79 3.09
CA SER A 294 2.79 -12.30 4.26
C SER A 294 3.16 -13.03 5.56
N VAL A 295 3.42 -14.34 5.47
CA VAL A 295 3.92 -15.19 6.57
C VAL A 295 5.22 -14.64 7.13
N LEU A 296 6.18 -14.37 6.25
CA LEU A 296 7.53 -13.95 6.60
C LEU A 296 7.52 -12.56 7.24
N CYS A 297 6.64 -11.67 6.77
CA CYS A 297 6.48 -10.34 7.34
C CYS A 297 5.74 -10.33 8.67
N ALA A 298 4.83 -11.28 8.91
CA ALA A 298 4.13 -11.41 10.19
C ALA A 298 4.99 -12.04 11.30
N ALA A 299 5.96 -12.91 10.94
CA ALA A 299 6.76 -13.66 11.90
C ALA A 299 7.47 -12.79 12.97
N PRO A 300 8.16 -11.68 12.62
CA PRO A 300 8.80 -10.83 13.63
C PRO A 300 7.80 -10.21 14.62
N LEU A 301 6.59 -9.90 14.18
CA LEU A 301 5.54 -9.34 15.04
C LEU A 301 5.02 -10.40 16.02
N PHE A 302 4.87 -11.65 15.58
CA PHE A 302 4.53 -12.77 16.46
C PHE A 302 5.65 -13.07 17.47
N TRP A 303 6.93 -12.90 17.10
CA TRP A 303 8.03 -13.01 18.06
C TRP A 303 7.95 -11.96 19.17
N VAL A 304 7.55 -10.73 18.83
CA VAL A 304 7.31 -9.67 19.82
C VAL A 304 6.12 -10.01 20.73
N LEU A 305 5.07 -10.63 20.20
CA LEU A 305 3.90 -11.07 20.97
C LEU A 305 4.19 -12.28 21.86
N ALA A 306 5.11 -13.17 21.47
CA ALA A 306 5.42 -14.39 22.22
C ALA A 306 5.85 -14.12 23.68
N GLY A 307 6.50 -12.98 23.91
CA GLY A 307 6.90 -12.52 25.25
C GLY A 307 5.86 -11.69 26.00
N ARG A 308 4.59 -11.67 25.55
CA ARG A 308 3.52 -10.83 26.12
C ARG A 308 2.28 -11.64 26.46
N GLU A 309 1.56 -11.18 27.47
CA GLU A 309 0.20 -11.65 27.74
C GLU A 309 -0.78 -11.02 26.75
N VAL A 310 -1.63 -11.86 26.17
CA VAL A 310 -2.66 -11.45 25.20
C VAL A 310 -4.03 -11.70 25.81
N THR A 311 -4.90 -10.69 25.73
CA THR A 311 -6.27 -10.79 26.27
C THR A 311 -7.12 -11.75 25.45
N ALA A 312 -8.18 -12.30 26.03
CA ALA A 312 -9.11 -13.20 25.32
C ALA A 312 -9.69 -12.57 24.04
N GLU A 313 -9.98 -11.26 24.02
CA GLU A 313 -10.46 -10.56 22.82
C GLU A 313 -9.39 -10.44 21.74
N GLN A 314 -8.13 -10.20 22.13
CA GLN A 314 -7.02 -10.18 21.18
C GLN A 314 -6.71 -11.59 20.64
N VAL A 315 -6.79 -12.63 21.48
CA VAL A 315 -6.68 -14.03 21.05
C VAL A 315 -7.79 -14.36 20.06
N LYS A 316 -9.04 -13.98 20.37
CA LYS A 316 -10.17 -14.11 19.45
C LYS A 316 -9.89 -13.41 18.12
N GLY A 317 -9.41 -12.17 18.17
CA GLY A 317 -9.01 -11.42 16.98
C GLY A 317 -7.94 -12.15 16.15
N LEU A 318 -6.93 -12.73 16.76
CA LEU A 318 -5.90 -13.50 16.05
C LEU A 318 -6.46 -14.82 15.48
N LEU A 319 -7.32 -15.51 16.22
CA LEU A 319 -7.98 -16.73 15.77
C LEU A 319 -8.96 -16.47 14.61
N THR A 320 -9.60 -15.30 14.52
CA THR A 320 -10.44 -14.98 13.35
C THR A 320 -9.66 -14.97 12.04
N LEU A 321 -8.33 -14.80 12.06
CA LEU A 321 -7.52 -14.90 10.85
C LEU A 321 -7.53 -16.33 10.28
N LEU A 322 -7.74 -17.37 11.11
CA LEU A 322 -7.87 -18.76 10.66
C LEU A 322 -9.15 -19.01 9.86
N LEU A 323 -10.19 -18.20 10.10
CA LEU A 323 -11.43 -18.21 9.32
C LEU A 323 -11.29 -17.51 7.96
N GLY A 324 -10.14 -16.88 7.72
CA GLY A 324 -9.81 -16.24 6.46
C GLY A 324 -9.47 -17.23 5.34
N PRO A 325 -8.82 -16.76 4.26
CA PRO A 325 -8.32 -17.62 3.19
C PRO A 325 -7.45 -18.77 3.74
N PRO A 326 -7.49 -19.99 3.20
CA PRO A 326 -6.76 -21.15 3.74
C PRO A 326 -5.23 -20.94 3.86
N GLU A 327 -4.68 -19.99 3.11
CA GLU A 327 -3.29 -19.56 3.17
C GLU A 327 -2.94 -18.91 4.53
N THR A 328 -3.89 -18.23 5.19
CA THR A 328 -3.66 -17.62 6.51
C THR A 328 -3.45 -18.70 7.57
N ALA A 329 -4.17 -19.83 7.49
CA ALA A 329 -3.97 -20.94 8.42
C ALA A 329 -2.57 -21.57 8.31
N LEU A 330 -1.96 -21.56 7.11
CA LEU A 330 -0.57 -21.99 6.92
C LEU A 330 0.40 -21.07 7.65
N VAL A 331 0.14 -19.76 7.72
CA VAL A 331 0.95 -18.79 8.46
C VAL A 331 1.14 -19.23 9.92
N PHE A 332 0.05 -19.62 10.58
CA PHE A 332 0.09 -20.01 11.99
C PHE A 332 0.82 -21.34 12.24
N GLY A 333 0.91 -22.21 11.23
CA GLY A 333 1.66 -23.46 11.30
C GLY A 333 3.14 -23.32 10.96
N LEU A 334 3.50 -22.39 10.07
CA LEU A 334 4.86 -22.22 9.57
C LEU A 334 5.73 -21.31 10.44
N ILE A 335 5.13 -20.37 11.17
CA ILE A 335 5.88 -19.48 12.04
C ILE A 335 6.23 -20.21 13.33
N SER A 336 7.53 -20.47 13.52
CA SER A 336 8.10 -20.87 14.80
C SER A 336 8.45 -19.64 15.63
N LEU A 337 8.02 -19.62 16.88
CA LEU A 337 8.38 -18.61 17.87
C LEU A 337 9.79 -18.86 18.43
N PRO A 338 10.39 -17.90 19.15
CA PRO A 338 11.75 -18.03 19.68
C PRO A 338 11.94 -19.23 20.63
N ASP A 339 10.87 -19.70 21.25
CA ASP A 339 10.86 -20.88 22.12
C ASP A 339 10.60 -22.20 21.36
N GLY A 340 10.54 -22.16 20.03
CA GLY A 340 10.31 -23.30 19.16
C GLY A 340 8.84 -23.71 18.98
N ARG A 341 7.90 -23.09 19.71
CA ARG A 341 6.46 -23.37 19.52
C ARG A 341 5.94 -22.74 18.23
N SER A 342 4.94 -23.36 17.61
CA SER A 342 4.18 -22.71 16.54
C SER A 342 3.29 -21.60 17.11
N VAL A 343 2.90 -20.63 16.27
CA VAL A 343 1.95 -19.58 16.70
C VAL A 343 0.62 -20.19 17.17
N MET A 344 0.15 -21.27 16.54
CA MET A 344 -1.03 -22.00 17.02
C MET A 344 -0.86 -22.53 18.45
N ALA A 345 0.25 -23.21 18.74
CA ALA A 345 0.51 -23.76 20.07
C ALA A 345 0.67 -22.66 21.13
N TRP A 346 1.20 -21.49 20.73
CA TRP A 346 1.28 -20.34 21.62
C TRP A 346 -0.08 -19.68 21.87
N LEU A 347 -0.90 -19.49 20.83
CA LEU A 347 -2.25 -18.94 20.96
C LEU A 347 -3.11 -19.78 21.90
N ASP A 348 -3.00 -21.10 21.77
CA ASP A 348 -3.69 -22.03 22.65
C ASP A 348 -3.27 -21.90 24.12
N SER A 349 -1.98 -21.64 24.37
CA SER A 349 -1.48 -21.40 25.74
C SER A 349 -1.94 -20.08 26.35
N GLN A 350 -2.65 -19.21 25.60
CA GLN A 350 -3.12 -17.92 26.12
C GLN A 350 -4.39 -18.07 26.98
N PRO A 351 -4.55 -17.24 28.03
CA PRO A 351 -5.76 -17.22 28.83
C PRO A 351 -7.01 -16.92 27.98
N GLY A 352 -8.02 -17.80 28.06
CA GLY A 352 -9.29 -17.62 27.34
C GLY A 352 -9.27 -18.09 25.88
N ALA A 353 -8.20 -18.73 25.40
CA ALA A 353 -8.11 -19.24 24.03
C ALA A 353 -9.26 -20.22 23.68
N ALA A 354 -9.55 -21.18 24.56
CA ALA A 354 -10.65 -22.13 24.37
C ALA A 354 -12.03 -21.43 24.27
N ALA A 355 -12.28 -20.44 25.14
CA ALA A 355 -13.53 -19.67 25.11
C ALA A 355 -13.63 -18.81 23.83
N ALA A 356 -12.53 -18.21 23.41
CA ALA A 356 -12.45 -17.46 22.16
C ALA A 356 -12.70 -18.35 20.93
N ALA A 357 -12.09 -19.54 20.89
CA ALA A 357 -12.29 -20.51 19.82
C ALA A 357 -13.75 -21.01 19.75
N ALA A 358 -14.32 -21.37 20.91
CA ALA A 358 -15.73 -21.76 21.01
C ALA A 358 -16.68 -20.63 20.56
N GLY A 359 -16.40 -19.39 20.96
CA GLY A 359 -17.17 -18.22 20.56
C GLY A 359 -17.08 -17.87 19.07
N LEU A 360 -16.08 -18.39 18.36
CA LEU A 360 -15.96 -18.29 16.90
C LEU A 360 -16.60 -19.47 16.17
N GLY A 361 -17.09 -20.48 16.88
CA GLY A 361 -17.60 -21.71 16.29
C GLY A 361 -16.52 -22.52 15.56
N LEU A 362 -15.24 -22.31 15.88
CA LEU A 362 -14.16 -23.11 15.32
C LEU A 362 -14.34 -24.56 15.75
N THR A 363 -14.11 -25.49 14.83
CA THR A 363 -14.12 -26.92 15.08
C THR A 363 -12.72 -27.49 14.91
N ALA A 364 -12.52 -28.73 15.37
CA ALA A 364 -11.29 -29.47 15.15
C ALA A 364 -10.87 -29.56 13.66
N ALA A 365 -11.85 -29.59 12.75
CA ALA A 365 -11.60 -29.64 11.31
C ALA A 365 -10.99 -28.35 10.76
N ASP A 366 -11.23 -27.21 11.42
CA ASP A 366 -10.74 -25.90 10.99
C ASP A 366 -9.28 -25.66 11.40
N VAL A 367 -8.77 -26.44 12.35
CA VAL A 367 -7.41 -26.30 12.87
C VAL A 367 -6.52 -27.41 12.29
N ARG A 368 -5.67 -27.05 11.32
CA ARG A 368 -4.79 -28.02 10.63
C ARG A 368 -3.73 -28.68 11.51
N ASN A 369 -3.44 -28.12 12.68
CA ASN A 369 -2.44 -28.64 13.60
C ASN A 369 -3.11 -29.56 14.65
N PRO A 370 -2.88 -30.89 14.62
CA PRO A 370 -3.54 -31.83 15.54
C PRO A 370 -3.25 -31.56 17.02
N ALA A 371 -2.05 -31.03 17.33
CA ALA A 371 -1.72 -30.65 18.69
C ALA A 371 -2.54 -29.43 19.14
N ALA A 372 -2.74 -28.45 18.25
CA ALA A 372 -3.60 -27.31 18.52
C ALA A 372 -5.08 -27.69 18.60
N VAL A 373 -5.55 -28.68 17.81
CA VAL A 373 -6.90 -29.25 17.94
C VAL A 373 -7.10 -29.87 19.33
N ALA A 374 -6.17 -30.72 19.75
CA ALA A 374 -6.27 -31.43 21.02
C ALA A 374 -6.26 -30.47 22.22
N LEU A 375 -5.59 -29.32 22.09
CA LEU A 375 -5.55 -28.32 23.14
C LEU A 375 -6.76 -27.37 23.11
N LEU A 376 -7.14 -26.83 21.95
CA LEU A 376 -8.25 -25.87 21.82
C LEU A 376 -9.62 -26.50 22.11
N PHE A 377 -9.80 -27.78 21.76
CA PHE A 377 -11.08 -28.49 21.88
C PHE A 377 -11.05 -29.60 22.94
N GLY A 378 -9.92 -29.75 23.64
CA GLY A 378 -9.66 -30.88 24.53
C GLY A 378 -9.53 -32.21 23.77
N GLY A 379 -9.06 -33.25 24.48
CA GLY A 379 -8.86 -34.59 23.91
C GLY A 379 -10.13 -35.28 23.36
N GLN A 380 -11.32 -34.69 23.57
CA GLN A 380 -12.59 -35.25 23.08
C GLN A 380 -12.73 -35.13 21.55
N ALA A 381 -12.10 -34.15 20.91
CA ALA A 381 -12.13 -34.03 19.44
C ALA A 381 -11.29 -35.09 18.72
N ALA A 382 -10.18 -35.54 19.32
CA ALA A 382 -9.31 -36.57 18.73
C ALA A 382 -9.98 -37.96 18.67
N ALA A 383 -10.97 -38.21 19.55
CA ALA A 383 -11.72 -39.47 19.58
C ALA A 383 -12.78 -39.56 18.46
N ALA A 384 -13.33 -38.43 18.01
CA ALA A 384 -14.41 -38.41 17.01
C ALA A 384 -13.91 -38.66 15.56
N THR A 385 -12.64 -38.40 15.27
CA THR A 385 -12.03 -38.66 13.95
C THR A 385 -11.42 -40.05 13.81
N GLY A 386 -11.31 -40.83 14.89
CA GLY A 386 -10.60 -42.11 14.93
C GLY A 386 -11.45 -43.37 14.70
N THR A 387 -12.74 -43.27 14.40
CA THR A 387 -13.67 -44.43 14.45
C THR A 387 -14.35 -44.80 13.12
N ALA A 388 -13.77 -44.50 11.95
CA ALA A 388 -14.41 -44.80 10.66
C ALA A 388 -13.63 -45.71 9.69
N ASP A 389 -12.50 -46.31 10.07
CA ASP A 389 -11.84 -47.34 9.26
C ASP A 389 -11.33 -48.48 10.16
N GLY A 390 -12.26 -49.36 10.55
CA GLY A 390 -11.92 -50.71 10.97
C GLY A 390 -11.78 -51.59 9.72
N PRO A 391 -10.73 -52.43 9.59
CA PRO A 391 -10.61 -53.33 8.45
C PRO A 391 -11.77 -54.34 8.47
N ILE A 392 -12.51 -54.41 7.38
CA ILE A 392 -13.44 -55.51 7.12
C ILE A 392 -12.58 -56.77 6.92
N CYS A 393 -12.41 -57.56 7.98
CA CYS A 393 -11.99 -58.96 7.85
C CYS A 393 -13.16 -59.75 7.25
N ILE A 394 -13.08 -60.01 5.95
CA ILE A 394 -13.89 -61.04 5.29
C ILE A 394 -13.21 -62.38 5.60
N PHE A 395 -13.90 -63.25 6.34
CA PHE A 395 -13.59 -64.69 6.40
C PHE A 395 -14.22 -65.42 5.23
#